data_AF-A0A238XL98-F1
#
_entry.id   AF-A0A238XL98-F1
#
_cell.length_a   1.000
_cell.length_b   1.000
_cell.length_c   1.000
_cell.angle_alpha   90.00
_cell.angle_beta   90.00
_cell.angle_gamma   90.00
#
_symmetry.space_group_name_H-M   'P 1'
#
loop_
_entity.id
_entity.type
_entity.pdbx_description
1 polymer ?
#
loop_
_entity_poly.entity_id
_entity_poly.type
_entity_poly.pdbx_seq_one_letter_code
_entity_poly.pdbx_strand_id
1 'polypeptide(L)' 'MGSLTPEQRYWVIRPLIDAGVGLDRIRDLLFRLGFEAIVSEGQPTLTSVANVVRDQSDEVRAAWTEVIGRMLAVRWPT' A
#
# COMPACT_ATOMS: atom_id res chain seq x y z
N MET A 1 -8.68 -18.62 -3.88
CA MET A 1 -7.90 -17.36 -3.79
C MET A 1 -6.54 -17.70 -3.21
N GLY A 2 -5.51 -17.85 -4.04
CA GLY A 2 -4.16 -18.18 -3.56
C GLY A 2 -3.56 -16.98 -2.82
N SER A 3 -2.92 -17.22 -1.67
CA SER A 3 -2.13 -16.18 -1.02
C SER A 3 -0.93 -15.81 -1.90
N LEU A 4 -0.61 -14.51 -1.99
CA LEU A 4 0.61 -14.04 -2.65
C LEU A 4 1.85 -14.78 -2.09
N THR A 5 2.77 -15.18 -2.96
CA THR A 5 4.08 -15.68 -2.55
C THR A 5 4.88 -14.58 -1.85
N PRO A 6 5.88 -14.91 -1.01
CA PRO A 6 6.75 -13.92 -0.38
C PRO A 6 7.41 -12.97 -1.39
N GLU A 7 7.85 -13.50 -2.53
CA GLU A 7 8.46 -12.74 -3.63
C GLU A 7 7.48 -11.75 -4.25
N GLN A 8 6.22 -12.17 -4.48
CA GLN A 8 5.17 -11.28 -4.98
C GLN A 8 4.84 -10.18 -3.98
N ARG A 9 4.79 -10.48 -2.68
CA ARG A 9 4.59 -9.46 -1.63
C ARG A 9 5.73 -8.46 -1.62
N TYR A 10 6.97 -8.93 -1.74
CA TYR A 10 8.14 -8.08 -1.80
C TYR A 10 8.14 -7.22 -3.07
N TRP A 11 7.81 -7.79 -4.22
CA TRP A 11 7.65 -7.05 -5.48
C TRP A 11 6.60 -5.95 -5.36
N VAL A 12 5.47 -6.21 -4.70
CA VAL A 12 4.43 -5.20 -4.48
C VAL A 12 4.96 -4.00 -3.70
N ILE A 13 5.72 -4.20 -2.61
CA ILE A 13 6.18 -3.10 -1.73
C ILE A 13 7.52 -2.48 -2.15
N ARG A 14 8.24 -3.08 -3.11
CA ARG A 14 9.56 -2.63 -3.56
C ARG A 14 9.65 -1.13 -3.86
N PRO A 15 8.65 -0.47 -4.52
CA PRO A 15 8.71 0.97 -4.78
C PRO A 15 8.87 1.82 -3.51
N LEU A 16 8.24 1.42 -2.40
CA LEU A 16 8.35 2.14 -1.13
C LEU A 16 9.73 1.96 -0.50
N ILE A 17 10.32 0.78 -0.62
CA ILE A 17 11.68 0.51 -0.16
C ILE A 17 12.68 1.34 -0.95
N ASP A 18 12.53 1.36 -2.28
CA ASP A 18 13.42 2.12 -3.17
C ASP A 18 13.28 3.64 -2.94
N ALA A 19 12.09 4.13 -2.56
CA ALA A 19 11.84 5.50 -2.12
C ALA A 19 12.32 5.82 -0.68
N GLY A 20 13.05 4.90 -0.04
CA GLY A 20 13.64 5.11 1.28
C GLY A 20 12.69 4.87 2.47
N VAL A 21 11.50 4.32 2.24
CA VAL A 21 10.58 3.98 3.34
C VAL A 21 11.01 2.67 4.00
N GLY A 22 11.39 2.74 5.28
CA GLY A 22 11.76 1.56 6.05
C GLY A 22 10.62 0.56 6.21
N LEU A 23 10.95 -0.74 6.29
CA LEU A 23 9.97 -1.83 6.39
C LEU A 23 9.02 -1.69 7.59
N ASP A 24 9.51 -1.23 8.74
CA ASP A 24 8.66 -0.98 9.92
C ASP A 24 7.64 0.12 9.64
N ARG A 25 8.06 1.19 8.96
CA ARG A 25 7.17 2.28 8.57
C ARG A 25 6.14 1.82 7.53
N ILE A 26 6.53 0.99 6.57
CA ILE A 26 5.60 0.37 5.61
C ILE A 26 4.56 -0.47 6.35
N ARG A 27 4.98 -1.27 7.34
CA ARG A 27 4.08 -2.09 8.16
C ARG A 27 3.06 -1.23 8.92
N ASP A 28 3.50 -0.15 9.54
CA ASP A 28 2.61 0.77 10.27
C ASP A 28 1.57 1.42 9.35
N LEU A 29 1.98 1.85 8.16
CA LEU A 29 1.08 2.48 7.19
C LEU A 29 0.05 1.49 6.65
N LEU A 30 0.47 0.27 6.31
CA LEU A 30 -0.43 -0.79 5.87
C LEU A 30 -1.39 -1.23 6.98
N PHE A 31 -0.90 -1.32 8.22
CA PHE A 31 -1.74 -1.62 9.37
C PHE A 31 -2.81 -0.55 9.56
N ARG A 32 -2.43 0.73 9.54
CA ARG A 32 -3.37 1.85 9.67
C ARG A 32 -4.41 1.87 8.55
N LEU A 33 -4.00 1.69 7.30
CA LEU A 33 -4.92 1.60 6.16
C LEU A 33 -5.89 0.43 6.27
N GLY A 34 -5.39 -0.75 6.66
CA GLY A 34 -6.24 -1.94 6.87
C GLY A 34 -7.22 -1.74 8.01
N PHE A 35 -6.77 -1.15 9.13
CA PHE A 35 -7.61 -0.84 10.28
C PHE A 35 -8.69 0.19 9.92
N GLU A 36 -8.33 1.29 9.26
CA GLU A 36 -9.29 2.31 8.80
C GLU A 36 -10.34 1.70 7.84
N ALA A 37 -9.93 0.79 6.94
CA ALA A 37 -10.86 0.08 6.07
C ALA A 37 -11.84 -0.83 6.84
N ILE A 38 -11.38 -1.51 7.90
CA ILE A 38 -12.24 -2.35 8.75
C ILE A 38 -13.22 -1.49 9.56
N VAL A 39 -12.73 -0.45 10.22
CA VAL A 39 -13.53 0.43 11.08
C VAL A 39 -14.55 1.25 10.27
N SER A 40 -14.23 1.59 9.03
CA SER A 40 -15.14 2.31 8.13
C SER A 40 -16.09 1.38 7.36
N GLU A 41 -16.29 0.14 7.83
CA GLU A 41 -17.15 -0.88 7.19
C GLU A 41 -16.83 -1.11 5.70
N GLY A 42 -15.55 -1.06 5.35
CA GLY A 42 -15.11 -1.23 3.96
C GLY A 42 -15.48 -0.07 3.04
N GLN A 43 -15.88 1.08 3.58
CA GLN A 43 -16.00 2.35 2.85
C GLN A 43 -14.73 3.19 3.07
N PRO A 44 -13.61 2.88 2.38
CA PRO A 44 -12.46 3.77 2.42
C PRO A 44 -12.87 5.08 1.76
N THR A 45 -12.93 6.16 2.53
CA THR A 45 -13.00 7.48 1.92
C THR A 45 -11.65 7.71 1.24
N LEU A 46 -11.65 8.09 -0.04
CA LEU A 46 -10.44 8.48 -0.79
C LEU A 46 -9.57 9.48 0.01
N THR A 47 -10.24 10.30 0.82
CA THR A 47 -9.67 11.24 1.80
C THR A 47 -8.84 10.58 2.90
N SER A 48 -9.23 9.43 3.45
CA SER A 48 -8.46 8.72 4.49
C SER A 48 -7.17 8.14 3.92
N VAL A 49 -7.24 7.51 2.74
CA VAL A 49 -6.06 7.01 2.02
C VAL A 49 -5.13 8.17 1.67
N ALA A 50 -5.67 9.27 1.16
CA ALA A 50 -4.90 10.47 0.88
C ALA A 50 -4.25 11.06 2.14
N ASN A 51 -4.95 11.07 3.28
CA ASN A 51 -4.42 11.57 4.55
C ASN A 51 -3.24 10.74 5.07
N VAL A 52 -3.24 9.42 4.89
CA VAL A 52 -2.13 8.54 5.33
C VAL A 52 -0.82 8.85 4.58
N VAL A 53 -0.91 9.31 3.33
CA VAL A 53 0.26 9.64 2.50
C VAL A 53 0.50 11.14 2.34
N ARG A 54 -0.39 11.98 2.89
CA ARG A 54 -0.34 13.44 2.73
C ARG A 54 0.90 14.05 3.37
N ASP A 55 1.41 13.51 4.45
CA ASP A 55 2.57 14.07 5.13
C ASP A 55 3.91 13.52 4.58
N GLN A 56 3.86 12.71 3.52
CA GLN A 56 5.02 12.10 2.86
C GLN A 56 5.57 12.99 1.74
N SER A 57 6.83 12.77 1.36
CA SER A 57 7.44 13.40 0.18
C SER A 57 6.73 12.96 -1.12
N ASP A 58 6.86 13.78 -2.18
CA ASP A 58 6.26 13.48 -3.47
C ASP A 58 6.77 12.15 -4.07
N GLU A 59 8.04 11.81 -3.82
CA GLU A 59 8.64 10.53 -4.21
C GLU A 59 7.92 9.34 -3.55
N VAL A 60 7.64 9.42 -2.25
CA VAL A 60 6.94 8.35 -1.53
C VAL A 60 5.47 8.27 -1.96
N ARG A 61 4.82 9.40 -2.28
CA ARG A 61 3.45 9.41 -2.82
C ARG A 61 3.39 8.74 -4.19
N ALA A 62 4.37 9.00 -5.06
CA ALA A 62 4.49 8.33 -6.35
C ALA A 62 4.70 6.82 -6.18
N ALA A 63 5.58 6.42 -5.25
CA ALA A 63 5.80 5.02 -4.91
C ALA A 63 4.52 4.33 -4.43
N TRP A 64 3.70 4.98 -3.59
CA TRP A 64 2.40 4.45 -3.17
C TRP A 64 1.45 4.20 -4.35
N THR A 65 1.41 5.11 -5.32
CA THR A 65 0.60 4.94 -6.53
C THR A 65 1.02 3.68 -7.30
N GLU A 66 2.34 3.46 -7.42
CA GLU A 66 2.87 2.27 -8.04
C GLU A 66 2.55 0.98 -7.27
N VAL A 67 2.68 0.97 -5.94
CA VAL A 67 2.30 -0.17 -5.09
C VAL A 67 0.85 -0.57 -5.32
N ILE A 68 -0.08 0.39 -5.36
CA ILE A 68 -1.49 0.11 -5.64
C ILE A 68 -1.67 -0.47 -7.05
N GLY A 69 -1.00 0.09 -8.07
CA GLY A 69 -1.00 -0.47 -9.42
C GLY A 69 -0.50 -1.93 -9.45
N ARG A 70 0.59 -2.22 -8.75
CA ARG A 70 1.14 -3.58 -8.59
C ARG A 70 0.14 -4.51 -7.89
N MET A 71 -0.50 -4.08 -6.80
CA MET A 71 -1.52 -4.89 -6.09
C MET A 71 -2.72 -5.26 -6.97
N LEU A 72 -3.19 -4.32 -7.80
CA LEU A 72 -4.29 -4.56 -8.75
C LEU A 72 -3.87 -5.54 -9.85
N ALA A 73 -2.63 -5.45 -10.32
CA ALA A 73 -2.08 -6.36 -11.32
C ALA A 73 -1.95 -7.81 -10.79
N VAL A 74 -1.50 -8.02 -9.54
CA VAL A 74 -1.40 -9.39 -8.99
C VAL A 74 -2.77 -9.98 -8.62
N ARG A 75 -3.80 -9.15 -8.42
CA ARG A 75 -5.18 -9.61 -8.15
C ARG A 75 -5.97 -10.02 -9.39
N TRP A 76 -5.53 -9.67 -10.61
CA TRP A 76 -6.26 -9.99 -11.84
C TRP A 76 -5.84 -11.35 -12.40
N PRO A 77 -6.76 -12.33 -12.55
CA PRO A 77 -6.48 -13.52 -13.33
C PRO A 77 -6.57 -13.14 -14.82
N THR A 78 -5.47 -13.26 -15.56
CA THR A 78 -5.55 -13.54 -17.01
C THR A 78 -5.91 -14.99 -17.23
#